data_AF-A0A378YVW0-F1
#
_entry.id   AF-A0A378YVW0-F1
#
_cell.length_a   1.000
_cell.length_b   1.000
_cell.length_c   1.000
_cell.angle_alpha   90.00
_cell.angle_beta   90.00
_cell.angle_gamma   90.00
#
_symmetry.space_group_name_H-M   'P 1'
#
loop_
_entity.id
_entity.type
_entity.pdbx_description
1 polymer ?
#
loop_
_entity_poly.entity_id
_entity_poly.type
_entity_poly.pdbx_seq_one_letter_code
_entity_poly.pdbx_strand_id
1 'polypeptide(L)' 'MVDYVISHYGLTMRRACRLVKQPRSTQYYQSVKDPRPELRARMREIAYTRVRYGYRRVHVLLTA' A
#
# COMPACT_ATOMS: atom_id res chain seq x y z
N MET A 1 6.42 -5.77 -7.34
CA MET A 1 7.51 -5.97 -8.32
C MET A 1 8.32 -7.23 -8.03
N VAL A 2 8.78 -7.44 -6.79
CA VAL A 2 9.48 -8.69 -6.40
C VAL A 2 8.61 -9.93 -6.68
N ASP A 3 7.33 -9.91 -6.32
CA ASP A 3 6.43 -11.06 -6.52
C ASP A 3 6.24 -11.42 -8.00
N TYR A 4 6.16 -10.40 -8.86
CA TYR A 4 6.09 -10.59 -10.32
C TYR A 4 7.33 -11.32 -10.85
N VAL A 5 8.51 -10.93 -10.39
CA VAL A 5 9.77 -11.55 -10.80
C VAL A 5 9.88 -13.01 -10.32
N ILE A 6 9.41 -13.30 -9.11
CA ILE A 6 9.35 -14.67 -8.58
C ILE A 6 8.46 -15.53 -9.46
N SER A 7 7.25 -15.06 -9.78
CA SER A 7 6.27 -15.84 -10.54
C SER A 7 6.66 -16.05 -12.01
N HIS A 8 7.25 -15.05 -12.66
CA HIS A 8 7.58 -15.13 -14.09
C HIS A 8 8.91 -15.81 -14.39
N TYR A 9 9.87 -15.76 -13.45
CA TYR A 9 11.24 -16.26 -13.68
C TYR A 9 11.66 -17.38 -12.72
N GLY A 10 10.76 -17.86 -11.85
CA GLY A 10 11.05 -18.95 -10.91
C GLY A 10 12.16 -18.64 -9.91
N LEU A 11 12.45 -17.35 -9.68
CA LEU A 11 13.53 -16.92 -8.79
C LEU A 11 13.10 -17.03 -7.33
N THR A 12 14.04 -17.40 -6.45
CA THR A 12 13.80 -17.27 -5.01
C THR A 12 13.65 -15.80 -4.62
N MET A 13 12.87 -15.50 -3.58
CA MET A 13 12.65 -14.13 -3.09
C MET A 13 13.98 -13.38 -2.88
N ARG A 14 15.01 -14.03 -2.32
CA ARG A 14 16.33 -13.42 -2.10
C ARG A 14 17.03 -13.01 -3.40
N ARG A 15 16.84 -13.76 -4.49
CA ARG A 15 17.38 -13.42 -5.82
C ARG A 15 16.55 -12.32 -6.48
N ALA A 16 15.22 -12.41 -6.39
CA ALA A 16 14.31 -11.40 -6.92
C ALA A 16 14.49 -10.02 -6.25
N CYS A 17 14.62 -9.95 -4.92
CA CYS A 17 14.91 -8.69 -4.21
C CYS A 17 16.24 -8.07 -4.67
N ARG A 18 17.29 -8.88 -4.86
CA ARG A 18 18.58 -8.39 -5.37
C ARG A 18 18.47 -7.85 -6.79
N LEU A 19 17.75 -8.56 -7.66
CA LEU A 19 17.53 -8.15 -9.04
C LEU A 19 16.78 -6.80 -9.13
N VAL A 20 15.70 -6.66 -8.35
CA VAL A 20 14.87 -5.44 -8.31
C VAL A 20 15.51 -4.31 -7.48
N LYS A 21 16.66 -4.57 -6.84
CA LYS A 21 17.34 -3.66 -5.90
C LYS A 21 16.44 -3.22 -4.73
N GLN A 22 15.50 -4.06 -4.32
CA GLN A 22 14.64 -3.82 -3.16
C GLN A 22 15.27 -4.43 -1.91
N PRO A 23 15.39 -3.69 -0.79
CA PRO A 23 15.79 -4.27 0.48
C PRO A 23 14.84 -5.39 0.92
N ARG A 24 15.39 -6.50 1.41
CA ARG A 24 14.60 -7.64 1.91
C ARG A 24 13.73 -7.25 3.11
N SER A 25 14.18 -6.30 3.94
CA SER A 25 13.41 -5.76 5.07
C SER A 25 12.07 -5.18 4.61
N THR A 26 12.04 -4.47 3.49
CA THR A 26 10.80 -3.97 2.88
C THR A 26 9.90 -5.11 2.42
N GLN A 27 10.46 -6.18 1.85
CA GLN A 27 9.66 -7.33 1.40
C GLN A 27 9.08 -8.13 2.57
N TYR A 28 9.81 -8.25 3.67
CA TYR A 28 9.35 -8.94 4.88
C TYR A 28 8.45 -8.08 5.77
N TYR A 29 8.37 -6.77 5.51
CA TYR A 29 7.62 -5.87 6.37
C TYR A 29 6.13 -6.20 6.31
N GLN A 30 5.60 -6.64 7.45
CA GLN A 30 4.17 -6.74 7.68
C GLN A 30 3.75 -5.60 8.60
N SER A 31 2.71 -4.88 8.21
CA SER A 31 2.21 -3.77 9.02
C SER A 31 1.56 -4.32 10.29
N VAL A 32 2.03 -3.85 11.44
CA VAL A 32 1.44 -4.15 12.76
C VAL A 32 0.32 -3.17 13.15
N LYS A 33 0.04 -2.16 12.31
CA LYS A 33 -0.98 -1.16 12.60
C LYS A 33 -2.36 -1.75 12.37
N ASP A 34 -3.31 -1.36 13.20
CA ASP A 34 -4.72 -1.67 13.01
C ASP A 34 -5.14 -1.26 11.58
N PRO A 35 -5.66 -2.20 10.77
CA PRO A 35 -6.02 -1.93 9.39
C PRO A 35 -7.11 -0.86 9.25
N ARG A 36 -7.97 -0.65 10.26
CA ARG A 36 -9.11 0.30 10.24
C ARG A 36 -9.85 0.31 8.89
N PRO A 37 -10.39 -0.84 8.44
CA PRO A 37 -10.93 -0.99 7.09
C PRO A 37 -12.10 -0.03 6.81
N GLU A 38 -12.96 0.19 7.79
CA GLU A 38 -14.12 1.10 7.70
C GLU A 38 -13.69 2.56 7.49
N LEU A 39 -12.72 3.03 8.27
CA LEU A 39 -12.15 4.37 8.12
C LEU A 39 -11.55 4.56 6.72
N ARG A 40 -10.82 3.56 6.22
CA ARG A 40 -10.25 3.60 4.87
C ARG A 40 -11.33 3.58 3.79
N ALA A 41 -12.42 2.85 3.99
CA ALA A 41 -13.55 2.86 3.07
C ALA A 41 -14.19 4.25 3.00
N ARG A 42 -14.43 4.88 4.16
CA ARG A 42 -14.97 6.25 4.24
C ARG A 42 -14.04 7.29 3.60
N MET A 43 -12.73 7.18 3.80
CA MET A 43 -11.73 8.01 3.12
C MET A 43 -11.84 7.91 1.60
N ARG A 44 -11.98 6.68 1.08
CA ARG A 44 -12.13 6.44 -0.36
C ARG A 44 -13.43 7.01 -0.89
N GLU A 45 -14.55 6.82 -0.19
CA GLU A 45 -15.85 7.36 -0.58
C GLU A 45 -15.80 8.89 -0.77
N ILE A 46 -15.20 9.60 0.19
CA ILE A 46 -15.02 11.05 0.12
C ILE A 46 -14.12 11.44 -1.07
N ALA A 47 -13.01 10.72 -1.26
CA ALA A 47 -12.08 10.98 -2.35
C ALA A 47 -12.71 10.73 -3.73
N TYR A 48 -13.55 9.69 -3.87
CA TYR A 48 -14.28 9.41 -5.10
C TYR A 48 -15.35 10.45 -5.39
N THR A 49 -16.07 10.90 -4.36
CA THR A 49 -17.12 11.92 -4.51
C THR A 49 -16.53 13.29 -4.86
N ARG A 50 -15.33 13.59 -4.36
CA ARG A 50 -14.68 14.89 -4.52
C ARG A 50 -13.21 14.71 -4.95
N VAL A 51 -13.01 14.31 -6.21
CA VAL A 51 -11.70 13.94 -6.79
C VAL A 51 -10.59 15.00 -6.60
N ARG A 52 -10.94 16.29 -6.53
CA ARG A 52 -9.96 17.38 -6.30
C ARG A 52 -9.52 17.53 -4.85
N TYR A 53 -10.10 16.77 -3.91
CA TYR A 53 -9.79 16.90 -2.49
C TYR A 53 -8.53 16.11 -2.15
N GLY A 54 -7.49 16.82 -1.75
CA GLY A 54 -6.31 16.21 -1.14
C GLY A 54 -6.59 15.69 0.28
N TYR A 55 -5.63 14.93 0.83
CA TYR A 55 -5.76 14.26 2.12
C TYR A 55 -6.22 15.17 3.28
N ARG A 56 -5.81 16.44 3.29
CA ARG A 56 -6.21 17.42 4.32
C ARG A 56 -7.72 17.66 4.35
N ARG A 57 -8.34 17.82 3.17
CA ARG A 57 -9.80 18.05 3.08
C ARG A 57 -10.59 16.79 3.39
N VAL A 58 -10.08 15.63 2.97
CA VAL A 58 -10.66 14.34 3.35
C VAL A 58 -10.63 14.17 4.87
N HIS A 59 -9.52 14.53 5.53
CA HIS A 59 -9.41 14.44 6.97
C HIS A 59 -10.43 15.33 7.70
N VAL A 60 -10.63 16.58 7.27
CA VAL A 60 -11.66 17.47 7.87
C VAL A 60 -13.06 16.84 7.79
N LEU A 61 -13.39 16.18 6.67
CA LEU A 61 -14.69 15.51 6.47
C LEU A 61 -14.82 14.18 7.22
N LEU A 62 -13.74 13.63 7.75
CA LEU A 62 -13.77 12.44 8.61
C LEU A 62 -13.90 12.79 10.10
N THR A 63 -13.46 13.99 10.49
CA THR A 63 -13.46 14.45 11.88
C THR A 63 -14.73 15.24 12.22
N ALA A 64 -15.51 15.64 11.21
CA ALA A 64 -16.83 16.27 11.35
C ALA A 64 -17.92 15.20 11.48
#